data_AF-A0A7C5KGD7-F1
#
_entry.id   AF-A0A7C5KGD7-F1
#
_cell.length_a   1.000
_cell.length_b   1.000
_cell.length_c   1.000
_cell.angle_alpha   90.00
_cell.angle_beta   90.00
_cell.angle_gamma   90.00
#
_symmetry.space_group_name_H-M   'P 1'
#
loop_
_entity.id
_entity.type
_entity.pdbx_description
1 polymer ?
#
loop_
_entity_poly.entity_id
_entity_poly.type
_entity_poly.pdbx_seq_one_letter_code
_entity_poly.pdbx_strand_id
1 'polypeptide(L)'
;MSPSSGPKREGGTVANKHPKGLYPLFFTEMWERLGFYLMLGILILYLTDQERGGLGLTAGQAGDIYGTYLAFVYFTPFLGGMIADRLLGYRRSILIGGILMALGYFCLGVRSLHTLYLGLVLICAGNGFFKPNISTMVGNLYEAGDPRRDAGFNIFYMGINIGASVSALLATPIRNFWNFNYAFIAAGLGLLVGVGVLLFHWRALAKADVPSEPKPGEVGLKKVALVILVPALVFGVIGYFLGNNVDFLKHTLKGLTSGFLLGVVPIIAYFVFLARTAEPDEKPGLTALLPVFLAGAMFFMVLHLGGGLLTILAKEDTKREAEWLPSVYAQIAMPSYYFNADPELPRPLEETMVLVDSRTEALFGAKILDEPSVRKVLRENPGLEAPDTKNMELPTHWRPLRCKVFKKGQVKIEKETDAHGHPVLS
;
A
#
# COMPACT_ATOMS: atom_id res chain seq x y z
N MET A 1 -65.56 -0.48 6.26
CA MET A 1 -64.25 -0.93 5.75
C MET A 1 -64.20 -0.63 4.27
N SER A 2 -63.55 0.47 3.91
CA SER A 2 -63.25 0.83 2.51
C SER A 2 -61.72 0.81 2.40
N PRO A 3 -61.12 0.00 1.52
CA PRO A 3 -59.67 -0.01 1.36
C PRO A 3 -59.27 1.30 0.68
N SER A 4 -58.41 2.09 1.33
CA SER A 4 -57.79 3.24 0.71
C SER A 4 -56.88 2.77 -0.42
N SER A 5 -57.15 3.26 -1.62
CA SER A 5 -56.28 3.09 -2.78
C SER A 5 -55.00 3.89 -2.56
N GLY A 6 -53.93 3.21 -2.13
CA GLY A 6 -52.58 3.76 -2.14
C GLY A 6 -52.16 4.14 -3.57
N PRO A 7 -51.23 5.11 -3.74
CA PRO A 7 -50.84 5.57 -5.05
C PRO A 7 -50.21 4.42 -5.83
N LYS A 8 -50.76 4.14 -7.02
CA LYS A 8 -50.19 3.21 -7.99
C LYS A 8 -48.77 3.68 -8.30
N ARG A 9 -47.76 2.86 -7.96
CA ARG A 9 -46.41 3.00 -8.51
C ARG A 9 -46.53 2.83 -10.01
N GLU A 10 -46.49 3.93 -10.75
CA GLU A 10 -46.34 3.91 -12.19
C GLU A 10 -45.00 3.23 -12.49
N GLY A 11 -45.07 1.98 -12.94
CA GLY A 11 -43.95 1.24 -13.49
C GLY A 11 -43.56 1.85 -14.83
N GLY A 12 -42.91 3.02 -14.78
CA GLY A 12 -42.11 3.50 -15.88
C GLY A 12 -41.00 2.49 -16.12
N THR A 13 -40.92 1.95 -17.34
CA THR A 13 -39.83 1.10 -17.79
C THR A 13 -38.50 1.79 -17.50
N VAL A 14 -37.84 1.40 -16.40
CA VAL A 14 -36.52 1.90 -16.04
C VAL A 14 -35.62 1.55 -17.22
N ALA A 15 -35.07 2.58 -17.87
CA ALA A 15 -34.05 2.36 -18.87
C ALA A 15 -32.87 1.63 -18.19
N ASN A 16 -32.76 0.32 -18.40
CA ASN A 16 -31.75 -0.59 -17.87
C ASN A 16 -30.29 -0.23 -18.27
N LYS A 17 -30.08 0.90 -18.94
CA LYS A 17 -28.78 1.35 -19.40
C LYS A 17 -28.28 2.46 -18.48
N HIS A 18 -27.13 2.22 -17.85
CA HIS A 18 -26.39 3.22 -17.09
C HIS A 18 -25.83 4.32 -18.02
N PRO A 19 -25.55 5.53 -17.49
CA PRO A 19 -24.92 6.60 -18.23
C PRO A 19 -23.61 6.15 -18.87
N LYS A 20 -23.35 6.56 -20.12
CA LYS A 20 -22.14 6.18 -20.89
C LYS A 20 -20.84 6.58 -20.17
N GLY A 21 -20.88 7.58 -19.29
CA GLY A 21 -19.74 8.00 -18.48
C GLY A 21 -19.37 7.03 -17.36
N LEU A 22 -20.25 6.10 -16.97
CA LEU A 22 -19.94 5.12 -15.92
C LEU A 22 -18.81 4.18 -16.35
N TYR A 23 -18.84 3.72 -17.61
CA TYR A 23 -17.85 2.82 -18.19
C TYR A 23 -16.41 3.38 -18.08
N PRO A 24 -16.09 4.57 -18.62
CA PRO A 24 -14.73 5.09 -18.50
C PRO A 24 -14.31 5.35 -17.06
N LEU A 25 -15.20 5.79 -16.17
CA LEU A 25 -14.86 5.97 -14.75
C LEU A 25 -14.55 4.63 -14.07
N PHE A 26 -15.33 3.59 -14.35
CA PHE A 26 -15.08 2.23 -13.87
C PHE A 26 -13.69 1.73 -14.30
N PHE A 27 -13.36 1.81 -15.59
CA PHE A 27 -12.08 1.29 -16.09
C PHE A 27 -10.89 2.12 -15.58
N THR A 28 -11.05 3.44 -15.50
CA THR A 28 -10.01 4.32 -14.95
C THR A 28 -9.74 3.97 -13.48
N GLU A 29 -10.79 3.79 -12.68
CA GLU A 29 -10.69 3.36 -11.28
C GLU A 29 -10.10 1.95 -11.14
N MET A 30 -10.53 1.00 -11.97
CA MET A 30 -10.02 -0.38 -11.95
C MET A 30 -8.50 -0.43 -12.19
N TRP A 31 -8.00 0.31 -13.19
CA TRP A 31 -6.57 0.40 -13.48
C TRP A 31 -5.78 1.07 -12.36
N GLU A 32 -6.33 2.13 -11.78
CA GLU A 32 -5.71 2.80 -10.64
C GLU A 32 -5.65 1.88 -9.41
N ARG A 33 -6.72 1.15 -9.12
CA ARG A 33 -6.77 0.19 -7.99
C ARG A 33 -5.83 -0.99 -8.22
N LEU A 34 -5.71 -1.47 -9.46
CA LEU A 34 -4.70 -2.47 -9.82
C LEU A 34 -3.30 -1.96 -9.47
N GLY A 35 -2.93 -0.77 -9.92
CA GLY A 35 -1.61 -0.19 -9.62
C GLY A 35 -1.38 0.03 -8.12
N PHE A 36 -2.38 0.55 -7.41
CA PHE A 36 -2.33 0.80 -5.98
C PHE A 36 -2.09 -0.48 -5.17
N TYR A 37 -2.91 -1.51 -5.40
CA TYR A 37 -2.78 -2.77 -4.64
C TYR A 37 -1.57 -3.60 -5.08
N LEU A 38 -1.14 -3.51 -6.34
CA LEU A 38 0.08 -4.15 -6.82
C LEU A 38 1.29 -3.60 -6.08
N MET A 39 1.41 -2.27 -6.03
CA MET A 39 2.48 -1.59 -5.30
C MET A 39 2.37 -1.87 -3.79
N LEU A 40 1.19 -1.68 -3.19
CA LEU A 40 0.98 -1.82 -1.75
C LEU A 40 1.30 -3.25 -1.26
N GLY A 41 0.91 -4.27 -2.02
CA GLY A 41 1.11 -5.68 -1.66
C GLY A 41 2.58 -6.12 -1.60
N ILE A 42 3.48 -5.40 -2.27
CA ILE A 42 4.92 -5.73 -2.28
C ILE A 42 5.79 -4.64 -1.65
N LEU A 43 5.23 -3.48 -1.28
CA LEU A 43 6.01 -2.34 -0.79
C LEU A 43 6.81 -2.70 0.46
N ILE A 44 6.19 -3.24 1.52
CA ILE A 44 6.91 -3.61 2.74
C ILE A 44 7.99 -4.66 2.49
N LEU A 45 7.76 -5.54 1.51
CA LEU A 45 8.72 -6.56 1.10
C LEU A 45 9.89 -5.89 0.38
N TYR A 46 9.64 -5.00 -0.57
CA TYR A 46 10.69 -4.21 -1.23
C TYR A 46 11.53 -3.39 -0.25
N LEU A 47 10.90 -2.76 0.75
CA LEU A 47 11.61 -1.97 1.76
C LEU A 47 12.55 -2.83 2.62
N THR A 48 12.12 -4.03 3.01
CA THR A 48 12.85 -4.90 3.97
C THR A 48 13.77 -5.92 3.31
N ASP A 49 13.59 -6.19 2.03
CA ASP A 49 14.34 -7.23 1.33
C ASP A 49 15.79 -6.77 1.06
N GLN A 50 16.76 -7.64 1.38
CA GLN A 50 18.19 -7.38 1.25
C GLN A 50 18.85 -8.21 0.14
N GLU A 51 18.17 -9.24 -0.35
CA GLU A 51 18.75 -10.26 -1.24
C GLU A 51 18.20 -10.14 -2.67
N ARG A 52 17.01 -9.58 -2.84
CA ARG A 52 16.19 -9.65 -4.06
C ARG A 52 16.01 -8.29 -4.72
N GLY A 53 17.02 -7.41 -4.58
CA GLY A 53 16.95 -6.04 -5.10
C GLY A 53 16.00 -5.13 -4.31
N GLY A 54 15.75 -5.42 -3.03
CA GLY A 54 15.07 -4.49 -2.12
C GLY A 54 16.01 -3.41 -1.55
N LEU A 55 15.48 -2.56 -0.68
CA LEU A 55 16.24 -1.46 -0.06
C LEU A 55 16.93 -1.84 1.26
N GLY A 56 16.66 -3.03 1.78
CA GLY A 56 17.35 -3.59 2.95
C GLY A 56 17.13 -2.87 4.27
N LEU A 57 16.04 -2.09 4.40
CA LEU A 57 15.69 -1.38 5.62
C LEU A 57 15.26 -2.34 6.73
N THR A 58 15.41 -1.91 7.98
CA THR A 58 14.87 -2.64 9.12
C THR A 58 13.33 -2.68 9.05
N ALA A 59 12.71 -3.71 9.65
CA ALA A 59 11.25 -3.81 9.73
C ALA A 59 10.60 -2.57 10.37
N GLY A 60 11.26 -1.98 11.36
CA GLY A 60 10.81 -0.73 11.99
C GLY A 60 10.81 0.45 11.03
N GLN A 61 11.90 0.69 10.30
CA GLN A 61 11.99 1.77 9.30
C GLN A 61 10.97 1.56 8.17
N ALA A 62 10.82 0.33 7.69
CA ALA A 62 9.86 -0.01 6.65
C ALA A 62 8.41 0.22 7.13
N GLY A 63 8.11 -0.13 8.38
CA GLY A 63 6.81 0.14 9.01
C GLY A 63 6.52 1.63 9.13
N ASP A 64 7.51 2.43 9.53
CA ASP A 64 7.39 3.88 9.64
C ASP A 64 7.07 4.52 8.27
N ILE A 65 7.77 4.10 7.20
CA ILE A 65 7.51 4.56 5.82
C ILE A 65 6.12 4.12 5.34
N TYR A 66 5.79 2.84 5.50
CA TYR A 66 4.52 2.27 5.04
C TYR A 66 3.31 2.92 5.73
N GLY A 67 3.36 3.08 7.05
CA GLY A 67 2.31 3.72 7.84
C GLY A 67 2.16 5.21 7.50
N THR A 68 3.26 5.93 7.35
CA THR A 68 3.24 7.35 6.97
C THR A 68 2.67 7.53 5.56
N TYR A 69 3.09 6.70 4.61
CA TYR A 69 2.52 6.69 3.25
C TYR A 69 1.01 6.53 3.29
N LEU A 70 0.48 5.52 4.00
CA LEU A 70 -0.96 5.31 4.12
C LEU A 70 -1.68 6.49 4.75
N ALA A 71 -1.13 7.07 5.83
CA ALA A 71 -1.71 8.26 6.45
C ALA A 71 -1.89 9.39 5.42
N PHE A 72 -0.88 9.66 4.58
CA PHE A 72 -0.97 10.67 3.54
C PHE A 72 -1.90 10.29 2.38
N VAL A 73 -2.00 9.02 1.99
CA VAL A 73 -2.96 8.54 1.00
C VAL A 73 -4.40 8.81 1.44
N TYR A 74 -4.71 8.70 2.73
CA TYR A 74 -6.05 9.01 3.24
C TYR A 74 -6.27 10.49 3.55
N PHE A 75 -5.19 11.24 3.79
CA PHE A 75 -5.26 12.67 4.09
C PHE A 75 -5.33 13.55 2.83
N THR A 76 -4.51 13.30 1.82
CA THR A 76 -4.41 14.12 0.61
C THR A 76 -5.72 14.24 -0.21
N PRO A 77 -6.65 13.26 -0.24
CA PRO A 77 -7.98 13.41 -0.85
C PRO A 77 -8.76 14.62 -0.34
N PHE A 78 -8.65 14.94 0.96
CA PHE A 78 -9.31 16.12 1.52
C PHE A 78 -8.85 17.40 0.81
N LEU A 79 -7.55 17.54 0.58
CA LEU A 79 -6.97 18.69 -0.11
C LEU A 79 -7.31 18.70 -1.60
N GLY A 80 -7.14 17.56 -2.27
CA GLY A 80 -7.36 17.46 -3.71
C GLY A 80 -8.84 17.63 -4.12
N GLY A 81 -9.79 17.21 -3.28
CA GLY A 81 -11.22 17.45 -3.49
C GLY A 81 -11.54 18.95 -3.44
N MET A 82 -11.11 19.65 -2.38
CA MET A 82 -11.35 21.09 -2.25
C MET A 82 -10.73 21.92 -3.39
N ILE A 83 -9.56 21.50 -3.90
CA ILE A 83 -8.91 22.18 -5.03
C ILE A 83 -9.70 21.93 -6.33
N ALA A 84 -10.20 20.71 -6.52
CA ALA A 84 -11.00 20.37 -7.69
C ALA A 84 -12.32 21.14 -7.74
N ASP A 85 -13.03 21.22 -6.60
CA ASP A 85 -14.30 21.94 -6.48
C ASP A 85 -14.20 23.42 -6.87
N ARG A 86 -13.05 24.05 -6.59
CA ARG A 86 -12.92 25.51 -6.68
C ARG A 86 -12.06 26.02 -7.83
N LEU A 87 -11.10 25.23 -8.31
CA LEU A 87 -10.06 25.72 -9.22
C LEU A 87 -9.93 24.87 -10.50
N LEU A 88 -9.89 23.55 -10.36
CA LEU A 88 -9.45 22.68 -11.46
C LEU A 88 -10.60 21.98 -12.20
N GLY A 89 -11.74 21.74 -11.54
CA GLY A 89 -12.74 20.78 -11.99
C GLY A 89 -12.28 19.33 -11.78
N TYR A 90 -13.21 18.38 -11.83
CA TYR A 90 -12.95 16.99 -11.47
C TYR A 90 -12.16 16.26 -12.56
N ARG A 91 -12.52 16.43 -13.83
CA ARG A 91 -11.83 15.72 -14.93
C ARG A 91 -10.34 16.03 -15.00
N ARG A 92 -9.98 17.32 -14.88
CA ARG A 92 -8.58 17.76 -14.88
C ARG A 92 -7.85 17.27 -13.63
N SER A 93 -8.51 17.27 -12.48
CA SER A 93 -7.94 16.75 -11.23
C SER A 93 -7.65 15.25 -11.34
N ILE A 94 -8.57 14.45 -11.89
CA ILE A 94 -8.35 13.02 -12.11
C ILE A 94 -7.19 12.78 -13.08
N LEU A 95 -7.10 13.56 -14.17
CA LEU A 95 -6.00 13.46 -15.13
C LEU A 95 -4.65 13.77 -14.47
N ILE A 96 -4.55 14.91 -13.78
CA ILE A 96 -3.33 15.30 -13.05
C ILE A 96 -2.97 14.23 -12.02
N GLY A 97 -3.98 13.74 -11.28
CA GLY A 97 -3.82 12.70 -10.27
C GLY A 97 -3.25 11.41 -10.84
N GLY A 98 -3.83 10.93 -11.94
CA GLY A 98 -3.38 9.73 -12.64
C GLY A 98 -1.95 9.84 -13.18
N ILE A 99 -1.59 10.99 -13.75
CA ILE A 99 -0.22 11.23 -14.24
C ILE A 99 0.79 11.30 -13.08
N LEU A 100 0.47 12.01 -11.99
CA LEU A 100 1.35 12.09 -10.82
C LEU A 100 1.59 10.72 -10.19
N MET A 101 0.54 9.91 -10.02
CA MET A 101 0.67 8.54 -9.52
C MET A 101 1.52 7.67 -10.46
N ALA A 102 1.32 7.76 -11.77
CA ALA A 102 2.10 7.00 -12.74
C ALA A 102 3.59 7.37 -12.70
N LEU A 103 3.91 8.67 -12.65
CA LEU A 103 5.27 9.16 -12.44
C LEU A 103 5.85 8.65 -11.12
N GLY A 104 5.07 8.64 -10.05
CA GLY A 104 5.49 8.12 -8.77
C GLY A 104 5.81 6.62 -8.82
N TYR A 105 5.00 5.82 -9.51
CA TYR A 105 5.29 4.41 -9.75
C TYR A 105 6.57 4.20 -10.58
N PHE A 106 6.83 5.03 -11.58
CA PHE A 106 8.09 4.98 -12.33
C PHE A 106 9.31 5.38 -11.47
N CYS A 107 9.16 6.33 -10.55
CA CYS A 107 10.21 6.62 -9.58
C CYS A 107 10.50 5.40 -8.70
N LEU A 108 9.47 4.69 -8.23
CA LEU A 108 9.65 3.42 -7.51
C LEU A 108 10.32 2.34 -8.38
N GLY A 109 10.17 2.41 -9.70
CA GLY A 109 10.89 1.60 -10.68
C GLY A 109 12.40 1.77 -10.70
N VAL A 110 12.96 2.72 -9.94
CA VAL A 110 14.41 2.89 -9.76
C VAL A 110 14.77 2.59 -8.31
N ARG A 111 15.74 1.70 -8.09
CA ARG A 111 16.21 1.31 -6.76
C ARG A 111 17.05 2.42 -6.11
N SER A 112 16.40 3.35 -5.41
CA SER A 112 17.04 4.38 -4.59
C SER A 112 16.09 4.89 -3.50
N LEU A 113 16.64 5.30 -2.35
CA LEU A 113 15.86 5.95 -1.30
C LEU A 113 15.30 7.30 -1.76
N HIS A 114 16.05 8.04 -2.58
CA HIS A 114 15.58 9.34 -3.09
C HIS A 114 14.38 9.17 -4.03
N THR A 115 14.45 8.19 -4.94
CA THR A 115 13.37 7.88 -5.88
C THR A 115 12.18 7.24 -5.17
N LEU A 116 12.41 6.46 -4.11
CA LEU A 116 11.36 5.96 -3.20
C LEU A 116 10.56 7.13 -2.63
N TYR A 117 11.21 8.07 -1.93
CA TYR A 117 10.51 9.16 -1.27
C TYR A 117 9.81 10.09 -2.25
N LEU A 118 10.47 10.44 -3.37
CA LEU A 118 9.85 11.22 -4.43
C LEU A 118 8.62 10.48 -5.00
N GLY A 119 8.75 9.17 -5.25
CA GLY A 119 7.68 8.34 -5.76
C GLY A 119 6.46 8.31 -4.83
N LEU A 120 6.67 8.08 -3.53
CA LEU A 120 5.59 8.07 -2.54
C LEU A 120 4.90 9.44 -2.42
N VAL A 121 5.65 10.54 -2.46
CA VAL A 121 5.08 11.90 -2.44
C VAL A 121 4.20 12.14 -3.68
N LEU A 122 4.69 11.77 -4.86
CA LEU A 122 3.93 11.89 -6.12
C LEU A 122 2.67 11.03 -6.10
N ILE A 123 2.74 9.80 -5.57
CA ILE A 123 1.59 8.91 -5.43
C ILE A 123 0.56 9.50 -4.46
N CYS A 124 0.98 10.00 -3.29
CA CYS A 124 0.08 10.65 -2.35
C CYS A 124 -0.60 11.86 -2.97
N ALA A 125 0.17 12.78 -3.57
CA ALA A 125 -0.39 13.96 -4.23
C ALA A 125 -1.37 13.58 -5.35
N GLY A 126 -1.00 12.60 -6.18
CA GLY A 126 -1.83 12.15 -7.29
C GLY A 126 -3.12 11.46 -6.82
N ASN A 127 -3.04 10.60 -5.81
CA ASN A 127 -4.19 9.98 -5.16
C ASN A 127 -5.15 11.04 -4.59
N GLY A 128 -4.60 12.10 -4.00
CA GLY A 128 -5.38 13.23 -3.50
C GLY A 128 -6.23 13.90 -4.58
N PHE A 129 -5.68 14.11 -5.78
CA PHE A 129 -6.44 14.66 -6.91
C PHE A 129 -7.33 13.64 -7.62
N PHE A 130 -7.06 12.35 -7.50
CA PHE A 130 -7.81 11.31 -8.21
C PHE A 130 -9.03 10.83 -7.41
N LYS A 131 -8.83 10.34 -6.18
CA LYS A 131 -9.84 9.61 -5.38
C LYS A 131 -11.15 10.34 -5.11
N PRO A 132 -11.14 11.56 -4.54
CA PRO A 132 -12.39 12.22 -4.19
C PRO A 132 -13.15 12.59 -5.47
N ASN A 133 -12.42 12.97 -6.51
CA ASN A 133 -12.97 13.58 -7.71
C ASN A 133 -13.60 12.54 -8.66
N ILE A 134 -13.00 11.35 -8.78
CA ILE A 134 -13.58 10.27 -9.61
C ILE A 134 -14.91 9.77 -9.03
N SER A 135 -14.99 9.62 -7.70
CA SER A 135 -16.23 9.20 -7.02
C SER A 135 -17.33 10.27 -7.13
N THR A 136 -16.98 11.56 -7.01
CA THR A 136 -17.92 12.67 -7.24
C THR A 136 -18.45 12.65 -8.66
N MET A 137 -17.59 12.43 -9.65
CA MET A 137 -18.03 12.32 -11.05
C MET A 137 -19.00 11.16 -11.28
N VAL A 138 -18.83 10.01 -10.61
CA VAL A 138 -19.81 8.91 -10.68
C VAL A 138 -21.16 9.37 -10.16
N GLY A 139 -21.18 10.09 -9.03
CA GLY A 139 -22.40 10.66 -8.47
C GLY A 139 -23.09 11.63 -9.44
N ASN A 140 -22.30 12.51 -10.08
CA ASN A 140 -22.79 13.53 -11.01
C ASN A 140 -23.33 12.98 -12.34
N LEU A 141 -23.16 11.68 -12.63
CA LEU A 141 -23.77 11.05 -13.80
C LEU A 141 -25.28 10.84 -13.64
N TYR A 142 -25.78 10.91 -12.41
CA TYR A 142 -27.17 10.61 -12.06
C TYR A 142 -27.86 11.87 -11.53
N GLU A 143 -29.09 12.11 -11.98
CA GLU A 143 -29.93 13.19 -11.46
C GLU A 143 -30.39 12.89 -10.03
N ALA A 144 -30.78 13.93 -9.29
CA ALA A 144 -31.30 13.78 -7.94
C ALA A 144 -32.54 12.86 -7.94
N GLY A 145 -32.51 11.80 -7.13
CA GLY A 145 -33.60 10.82 -7.03
C GLY A 145 -33.56 9.68 -8.06
N ASP A 146 -32.55 9.61 -8.94
CA ASP A 146 -32.41 8.50 -9.89
C ASP A 146 -32.14 7.17 -9.14
N PRO A 147 -33.03 6.17 -9.23
CA PRO A 147 -32.88 4.90 -8.52
C PRO A 147 -31.70 4.05 -9.02
N ARG A 148 -31.13 4.37 -10.18
CA ARG A 148 -29.97 3.66 -10.75
C ARG A 148 -28.65 4.08 -10.12
N ARG A 149 -28.63 5.18 -9.36
CA ARG A 149 -27.42 5.75 -8.75
C ARG A 149 -26.69 4.72 -7.88
N ASP A 150 -27.42 4.05 -6.99
CA ASP A 150 -26.84 3.06 -6.06
C ASP A 150 -26.27 1.85 -6.79
N ALA A 151 -27.01 1.33 -7.78
CA ALA A 151 -26.51 0.27 -8.66
C ALA A 151 -25.27 0.73 -9.46
N GLY A 152 -25.23 2.00 -9.87
CA GLY A 152 -24.08 2.62 -10.51
C GLY A 152 -22.84 2.63 -9.63
N PHE A 153 -22.97 3.01 -8.35
CA PHE A 153 -21.89 2.94 -7.37
C PHE A 153 -21.43 1.49 -7.13
N ASN A 154 -22.35 0.53 -7.06
CA ASN A 154 -21.98 -0.89 -6.93
C ASN A 154 -21.15 -1.38 -8.12
N ILE A 155 -21.53 -1.01 -9.35
CA ILE A 155 -20.73 -1.32 -10.55
C ILE A 155 -19.36 -0.66 -10.45
N PHE A 156 -19.30 0.62 -10.09
CA PHE A 156 -18.03 1.33 -9.91
C PHE A 156 -17.11 0.65 -8.88
N TYR A 157 -17.65 0.26 -7.72
CA TYR A 157 -16.92 -0.47 -6.68
C TYR A 157 -16.49 -1.88 -7.10
N MET A 158 -17.22 -2.52 -8.02
CA MET A 158 -16.76 -3.78 -8.61
C MET A 158 -15.41 -3.60 -9.34
N GLY A 159 -15.18 -2.45 -9.95
CA GLY A 159 -13.90 -2.11 -10.59
C GLY A 159 -12.75 -2.10 -9.58
N ILE A 160 -13.01 -1.62 -8.36
CA ILE A 160 -12.04 -1.65 -7.27
C ILE A 160 -11.65 -3.08 -6.92
N ASN A 161 -12.65 -3.94 -6.71
CA ASN A 161 -12.42 -5.34 -6.36
C ASN A 161 -11.68 -6.09 -7.46
N ILE A 162 -12.07 -5.90 -8.73
CA ILE A 162 -11.40 -6.51 -9.87
C ILE A 162 -9.94 -6.06 -9.95
N GLY A 163 -9.67 -4.76 -9.84
CA GLY A 163 -8.31 -4.23 -9.83
C GLY A 163 -7.47 -4.84 -8.70
N ALA A 164 -8.01 -4.90 -7.48
CA ALA A 164 -7.35 -5.50 -6.33
C ALA A 164 -7.06 -7.01 -6.55
N SER A 165 -8.03 -7.77 -7.04
CA SER A 165 -7.87 -9.21 -7.32
C SER A 165 -6.81 -9.47 -8.39
N VAL A 166 -6.84 -8.72 -9.50
CA VAL A 166 -5.84 -8.87 -10.57
C VAL A 166 -4.46 -8.49 -10.07
N SER A 167 -4.35 -7.43 -9.24
CA SER A 167 -3.06 -7.03 -8.68
C SER A 167 -2.41 -8.12 -7.84
N ALA A 168 -3.17 -8.84 -7.01
CA ALA A 168 -2.68 -9.95 -6.21
C ALA A 168 -2.14 -11.10 -7.07
N LEU A 169 -2.77 -11.34 -8.23
CA LEU A 169 -2.34 -12.38 -9.19
C LEU A 169 -1.10 -11.97 -9.99
N LEU A 170 -0.87 -10.67 -10.22
CA LEU A 170 0.24 -10.16 -11.03
C LEU A 170 1.49 -9.82 -10.20
N ALA A 171 1.31 -9.34 -8.97
CA ALA A 171 2.42 -8.84 -8.14
C ALA A 171 3.49 -9.90 -7.88
N THR A 172 3.08 -11.12 -7.52
CA THR A 172 4.00 -12.22 -7.21
C THR A 172 4.78 -12.70 -8.43
N PRO A 173 4.15 -13.04 -9.58
CA PRO A 173 4.87 -13.38 -10.81
C PRO A 173 5.85 -12.30 -11.24
N ILE A 174 5.41 -11.03 -11.32
CA ILE A 174 6.30 -9.97 -11.83
C ILE A 174 7.52 -9.79 -10.91
N ARG A 175 7.31 -9.85 -9.59
CA ARG A 175 8.39 -9.81 -8.61
C ARG A 175 9.33 -11.01 -8.73
N ASN A 176 8.81 -12.22 -8.91
CA ASN A 176 9.60 -13.45 -8.92
C ASN A 176 10.43 -13.60 -10.21
N PHE A 177 9.90 -13.18 -11.37
CA PHE A 177 10.62 -13.30 -12.65
C PHE A 177 11.54 -12.12 -12.95
N TRP A 178 11.15 -10.89 -12.57
CA TRP A 178 11.91 -9.70 -12.92
C TRP A 178 12.50 -8.98 -11.71
N ASN A 179 11.69 -8.36 -10.85
CA ASN A 179 12.02 -7.85 -9.51
C ASN A 179 10.89 -6.92 -9.02
N PHE A 180 11.05 -6.31 -7.85
CA PHE A 180 10.11 -5.32 -7.30
C PHE A 180 9.92 -4.10 -8.21
N ASN A 181 11.01 -3.57 -8.78
CA ASN A 181 10.97 -2.35 -9.57
C ASN A 181 10.14 -2.51 -10.86
N TYR A 182 10.25 -3.65 -11.54
CA TYR A 182 9.39 -3.96 -12.70
C TYR A 182 7.91 -4.05 -12.34
N ALA A 183 7.59 -4.53 -11.14
CA ALA A 183 6.21 -4.53 -10.64
C ALA A 183 5.69 -3.09 -10.46
N PHE A 184 6.51 -2.18 -9.93
CA PHE A 184 6.15 -0.76 -9.86
C PHE A 184 6.01 -0.12 -11.24
N ILE A 185 6.90 -0.42 -12.19
CA ILE A 185 6.77 0.06 -13.58
C ILE A 185 5.47 -0.46 -14.21
N ALA A 186 5.11 -1.72 -13.99
CA ALA A 186 3.87 -2.31 -14.48
C ALA A 186 2.63 -1.60 -13.88
N ALA A 187 2.65 -1.23 -12.60
CA ALA A 187 1.60 -0.40 -12.00
C ALA A 187 1.49 0.98 -12.68
N GLY A 188 2.63 1.63 -12.98
CA GLY A 188 2.69 2.89 -13.72
C GLY A 188 2.08 2.77 -15.12
N LEU A 189 2.48 1.75 -15.88
CA LEU A 189 1.96 1.49 -17.23
C LEU A 189 0.46 1.19 -17.21
N GLY A 190 -0.01 0.35 -16.27
CA GLY A 190 -1.43 0.06 -16.11
C GLY A 190 -2.25 1.32 -15.80
N LEU A 191 -1.74 2.20 -14.95
CA LEU A 191 -2.41 3.47 -14.67
C LEU A 191 -2.43 4.39 -15.89
N LEU A 192 -1.38 4.42 -16.73
CA LEU A 192 -1.40 5.16 -17.99
C LEU A 192 -2.47 4.63 -18.96
N VAL A 193 -2.75 3.31 -18.96
CA VAL A 193 -3.89 2.75 -19.71
C VAL A 193 -5.20 3.31 -19.17
N GLY A 194 -5.37 3.36 -17.84
CA GLY A 194 -6.53 4.00 -17.20
C GLY A 194 -6.70 5.47 -17.60
N VAL A 195 -5.61 6.24 -17.56
CA VAL A 195 -5.60 7.64 -18.04
C VAL A 195 -5.93 7.74 -19.53
N GLY A 196 -5.45 6.80 -20.34
CA GLY A 196 -5.80 6.71 -21.77
C GLY A 196 -7.30 6.50 -21.97
N VAL A 197 -7.93 5.63 -21.18
CA VAL A 197 -9.40 5.43 -21.20
C VAL A 197 -10.14 6.71 -20.84
N LEU A 198 -9.69 7.43 -19.81
CA LEU A 198 -10.24 8.73 -19.41
C LEU A 198 -10.17 9.76 -20.55
N LEU A 199 -9.01 9.88 -21.19
CA LEU A 199 -8.76 10.82 -22.29
C LEU A 199 -9.58 10.47 -23.54
N PHE A 200 -9.69 9.18 -23.88
CA PHE A 200 -10.50 8.73 -25.02
C PHE A 200 -11.99 9.10 -24.84
N HIS A 201 -12.48 9.07 -23.60
CA HIS A 201 -13.87 9.41 -23.26
C HIS A 201 -14.06 10.83 -22.72
N TRP A 202 -13.08 11.73 -22.91
CA TRP A 202 -13.04 13.05 -22.29
C TRP A 202 -14.31 13.89 -22.50
N ARG A 203 -14.89 13.84 -23.70
CA ARG A 203 -16.13 14.56 -24.06
C ARG A 203 -17.36 13.95 -23.39
N ALA A 204 -17.44 12.62 -23.31
CA ALA A 204 -18.57 11.93 -22.68
C ALA A 204 -18.63 12.21 -21.16
N LEU A 205 -17.48 12.50 -20.56
CA LEU A 205 -17.33 12.82 -19.15
C LEU A 205 -17.65 14.28 -18.80
N ALA A 206 -17.86 15.15 -19.80
CA ALA A 206 -18.12 16.57 -19.55
C ALA A 206 -19.37 16.82 -18.70
N LYS A 207 -20.38 15.97 -18.84
CA LYS A 207 -21.63 16.08 -18.07
C LYS A 207 -21.46 15.76 -16.59
N ALA A 208 -20.44 14.98 -16.22
CA ALA A 208 -20.15 14.64 -14.83
C ALA A 208 -19.20 15.64 -14.16
N ASP A 209 -18.60 16.54 -14.94
CA ASP A 209 -17.64 17.55 -14.50
C ASP A 209 -18.36 18.84 -14.08
N VAL A 210 -19.32 18.71 -13.17
CA VAL A 210 -20.14 19.81 -12.65
C VAL A 210 -19.69 20.11 -11.22
N PRO A 211 -18.90 21.17 -10.99
CA PRO A 211 -18.46 21.55 -9.65
C PRO A 211 -19.63 21.72 -8.71
N SER A 212 -19.42 21.40 -7.43
CA SER A 212 -20.44 21.61 -6.40
C SER A 212 -20.75 23.11 -6.29
N GLU A 213 -22.04 23.47 -6.20
CA GLU A 213 -22.42 24.86 -5.94
C GLU A 213 -21.97 25.28 -4.53
N PRO A 214 -21.31 26.45 -4.37
CA PRO A 214 -20.86 26.91 -3.06
C PRO A 214 -22.04 27.11 -2.13
N LYS A 215 -22.04 26.45 -0.97
CA LYS A 215 -23.12 26.63 0.01
C LYS A 215 -22.86 27.89 0.87
N PRO A 216 -23.90 28.64 1.27
CA PRO A 216 -23.74 29.74 2.23
C PRO A 216 -23.08 29.23 3.52
N GLY A 217 -21.98 29.85 3.96
CA GLY A 217 -21.23 29.45 5.14
C GLY A 217 -20.08 28.44 4.91
N GLU A 218 -19.84 28.03 3.66
CA GLU A 218 -18.74 27.11 3.33
C GLU A 218 -17.37 27.71 3.69
N VAL A 219 -16.56 26.93 4.41
CA VAL A 219 -15.25 27.37 4.89
C VAL A 219 -14.27 27.45 3.70
N GLY A 220 -13.83 28.66 3.36
CA GLY A 220 -12.86 28.89 2.29
C GLY A 220 -11.51 28.19 2.53
N LEU A 221 -10.77 27.88 1.45
CA LEU A 221 -9.53 27.10 1.48
C LEU A 221 -8.47 27.72 2.40
N LYS A 222 -8.39 29.05 2.38
CA LYS A 222 -7.51 29.83 3.28
C LYS A 222 -7.84 29.60 4.75
N LYS A 223 -9.12 29.55 5.11
CA LYS A 223 -9.56 29.35 6.49
C LYS A 223 -9.31 27.90 6.93
N VAL A 224 -9.57 26.92 6.07
CA VAL A 224 -9.19 25.51 6.33
C VAL A 224 -7.68 25.39 6.54
N ALA A 225 -6.87 26.00 5.68
CA ALA A 225 -5.42 25.96 5.81
C ALA A 225 -4.93 26.61 7.11
N LEU A 226 -5.41 27.80 7.45
CA LEU A 226 -4.96 28.54 8.63
C LEU A 226 -5.48 27.98 9.96
N VAL A 227 -6.70 27.43 9.99
CA VAL A 227 -7.32 26.96 11.23
C VAL A 227 -7.03 25.49 11.50
N ILE A 228 -6.83 24.67 10.47
CA ILE A 228 -6.67 23.23 10.61
C ILE A 228 -5.27 22.79 10.22
N LEU A 229 -4.85 23.07 8.98
CA LEU A 229 -3.61 22.49 8.43
C LEU A 229 -2.34 23.08 9.04
N VAL A 230 -2.27 24.39 9.22
CA VAL A 230 -1.10 25.06 9.81
C VAL A 230 -0.93 24.65 11.28
N PRO A 231 -1.96 24.69 12.14
CA PRO A 231 -1.83 24.18 13.50
C PRO A 231 -1.45 22.69 13.55
N ALA A 232 -2.07 21.85 12.71
CA ALA A 232 -1.72 20.43 12.62
C ALA A 232 -0.25 20.22 12.23
N LEU A 233 0.26 21.00 11.27
CA LEU A 233 1.67 20.94 10.88
C LEU A 233 2.59 21.42 12.01
N VAL A 234 2.27 22.54 12.67
CA VAL A 234 3.07 23.07 13.78
C VAL A 234 3.13 22.07 14.93
N PHE A 235 1.98 21.54 15.36
CA PHE A 235 1.92 20.53 16.41
C PHE A 235 2.63 19.24 15.99
N GLY A 236 2.54 18.87 14.71
CA GLY A 236 3.24 17.70 14.18
C GLY A 236 4.76 17.88 14.18
N VAL A 237 5.26 19.06 13.81
CA VAL A 237 6.69 19.39 13.88
C VAL A 237 7.17 19.38 15.33
N ILE A 238 6.41 19.99 16.24
CA ILE A 238 6.70 19.95 17.68
C ILE A 238 6.74 18.50 18.17
N GLY A 239 5.75 17.68 17.82
CA GLY A 239 5.69 16.27 18.21
C GLY A 239 6.84 15.45 17.65
N TYR A 240 7.29 15.75 16.43
CA TYR A 240 8.46 15.10 15.85
C TYR A 240 9.74 15.41 16.64
N PHE A 241 9.96 16.69 16.99
CA PHE A 241 11.11 17.05 17.81
C PHE A 241 11.02 16.48 19.22
N LEU A 242 9.86 16.53 19.88
CA LEU A 242 9.66 15.91 21.18
C LEU A 242 9.91 14.40 21.13
N GLY A 243 9.39 13.72 20.10
CA GLY A 243 9.55 12.29 19.91
C GLY A 243 10.98 11.83 19.65
N ASN A 244 11.90 12.73 19.29
CA ASN A 244 13.31 12.42 19.10
C ASN A 244 14.21 12.86 20.26
N ASN A 245 13.75 13.82 21.07
CA ASN A 245 14.56 14.44 22.13
C ASN A 245 14.10 14.09 23.56
N VAL A 246 12.88 13.55 23.74
CA VAL A 246 12.38 13.09 25.04
C VAL A 246 12.56 11.57 25.14
N ASP A 247 13.34 11.10 26.10
CA ASP A 247 13.73 9.69 26.23
C ASP A 247 12.54 8.72 26.18
N PHE A 248 11.48 9.00 26.96
CA PHE A 248 10.26 8.17 26.95
C PHE A 248 9.64 8.06 25.54
N LEU A 249 9.51 9.18 24.83
CA LEU A 249 8.88 9.19 23.51
C LEU A 249 9.80 8.57 22.45
N LYS A 250 11.11 8.81 22.56
CA LYS A 250 12.13 8.26 21.66
C LYS A 250 12.11 6.74 21.64
N HIS A 251 11.98 6.12 22.81
CA HIS A 251 11.96 4.66 22.93
C HIS A 251 10.57 4.04 22.69
N THR A 252 9.49 4.76 22.97
CA THR A 252 8.13 4.21 22.89
C THR A 252 7.46 4.46 21.53
N LEU A 253 7.48 5.71 21.05
CA LEU A 253 6.70 6.15 19.89
C LEU A 253 7.58 6.55 18.70
N LYS A 254 8.82 6.98 18.95
CA LYS A 254 9.74 7.61 17.99
C LYS A 254 9.22 8.96 17.46
N GLY A 255 10.08 9.71 16.77
CA GLY A 255 9.76 11.02 16.22
C GLY A 255 8.54 11.04 15.29
N LEU A 256 8.49 10.19 14.27
CA LEU A 256 7.43 10.21 13.25
C LEU A 256 6.03 9.97 13.84
N THR A 257 5.87 8.91 14.63
CA THR A 257 4.58 8.61 15.29
C THR A 257 4.18 9.71 16.27
N SER A 258 5.13 10.23 17.04
CA SER A 258 4.87 11.33 17.99
C SER A 258 4.40 12.58 17.26
N GLY A 259 5.04 12.91 16.13
CA GLY A 259 4.64 14.01 15.26
C GLY A 259 3.23 13.81 14.71
N PHE A 260 2.92 12.63 14.18
CA PHE A 260 1.57 12.35 13.68
C PHE A 260 0.50 12.48 14.77
N LEU A 261 0.71 11.88 15.95
CA LEU A 261 -0.24 11.92 17.06
C LEU A 261 -0.50 13.34 17.56
N LEU A 262 0.54 14.17 17.71
CA LEU A 262 0.35 15.57 18.09
C LEU A 262 -0.30 16.39 16.97
N GLY A 263 0.05 16.14 15.70
CA GLY A 263 -0.55 16.82 14.56
C GLY A 263 -2.06 16.58 14.41
N VAL A 264 -2.56 15.44 14.90
CA VAL A 264 -4.00 15.12 14.91
C VAL A 264 -4.75 15.92 16.00
N VAL A 265 -4.09 16.39 17.06
CA VAL A 265 -4.75 17.07 18.19
C VAL A 265 -5.53 18.32 17.77
N PRO A 266 -4.97 19.27 16.98
CA PRO A 266 -5.73 20.43 16.50
C PRO A 266 -6.93 20.04 15.62
N ILE A 267 -6.83 18.95 14.86
CA ILE A 267 -7.91 18.46 14.00
C ILE A 267 -9.07 17.96 14.86
N ILE A 268 -8.79 17.12 15.86
CA ILE A 268 -9.79 16.65 16.81
C ILE A 268 -10.41 17.84 17.56
N ALA A 269 -9.59 18.76 18.05
CA ALA A 269 -10.07 19.95 18.75
C ALA A 269 -11.03 20.79 17.88
N TYR A 270 -10.71 20.95 16.59
CA TYR A 270 -11.59 21.63 15.64
C TYR A 270 -12.93 20.93 15.45
N PHE A 271 -12.95 19.60 15.27
CA PHE A 271 -14.20 18.85 15.13
C PHE A 271 -15.02 18.82 16.42
N VAL A 272 -14.37 18.75 17.58
CA VAL A 272 -15.04 18.87 18.89
C VAL A 272 -15.64 20.27 19.07
N PHE A 273 -14.92 21.31 18.66
CA PHE A 273 -15.44 22.68 18.66
C PHE A 273 -16.67 22.78 17.75
N LEU A 274 -16.58 22.31 16.51
CA LEU A 274 -17.68 22.29 15.54
C LEU A 274 -18.91 21.58 16.11
N ALA A 275 -18.74 20.41 16.70
CA ALA A 275 -19.83 19.64 17.31
C ALA A 275 -20.50 20.37 18.48
N ARG A 276 -19.74 21.17 19.24
CA ARG A 276 -20.28 21.97 20.36
C ARG A 276 -21.03 23.22 19.87
N THR A 277 -20.57 23.83 18.79
CA THR A 277 -21.14 25.07 18.23
C THR A 277 -22.19 24.86 17.15
N ALA A 278 -22.40 23.63 16.67
CA ALA A 278 -23.40 23.31 15.66
C ALA A 278 -24.83 23.68 16.09
N GLU A 279 -25.71 23.88 15.11
CA GLU A 279 -27.11 24.18 15.38
C GLU A 279 -27.83 22.98 16.05
N PRO A 280 -28.86 23.20 16.89
CA PRO A 280 -29.48 22.13 17.68
C PRO A 280 -30.06 20.98 16.85
N ASP A 281 -30.49 21.26 15.63
CA ASP A 281 -31.02 20.33 14.63
C ASP A 281 -29.94 19.48 13.95
N GLU A 282 -28.72 19.99 13.80
CA GLU A 282 -27.59 19.24 13.22
C GLU A 282 -26.87 18.34 14.23
N LYS A 283 -26.96 18.66 15.53
CA LYS A 283 -26.27 17.93 16.61
C LYS A 283 -26.56 16.43 16.64
N PRO A 284 -27.82 15.95 16.51
CA PRO A 284 -28.10 14.51 16.48
C PRO A 284 -27.43 13.79 15.31
N GLY A 285 -27.33 14.43 14.14
CA GLY A 285 -26.64 13.87 12.98
C GLY A 285 -25.13 13.76 13.22
N LEU A 286 -24.52 14.82 13.75
CA LEU A 286 -23.09 14.84 14.11
C LEU A 286 -22.73 13.79 15.16
N THR A 287 -23.56 13.60 16.19
CA THR A 287 -23.33 12.58 17.21
C THR A 287 -23.55 11.16 16.67
N ALA A 288 -24.51 10.95 15.77
CA ALA A 288 -24.73 9.66 15.11
C ALA A 288 -23.57 9.25 14.18
N LEU A 289 -22.83 10.21 13.62
CA LEU A 289 -21.65 9.93 12.81
C LEU A 289 -20.45 9.45 13.65
N LEU A 290 -20.38 9.81 14.93
CA LEU A 290 -19.21 9.50 15.77
C LEU A 290 -18.98 7.98 15.93
N PRO A 291 -19.98 7.15 16.28
CA PRO A 291 -19.81 5.70 16.30
C PRO A 291 -19.39 5.12 14.95
N VAL A 292 -19.92 5.66 13.84
CA VAL A 292 -19.60 5.21 12.48
C VAL A 292 -18.14 5.50 12.15
N PHE A 293 -17.64 6.69 12.48
CA PHE A 293 -16.23 7.02 12.30
C PHE A 293 -15.31 6.18 13.19
N LEU A 294 -15.71 5.91 14.42
CA LEU A 294 -14.92 5.12 15.36
C LEU A 294 -14.83 3.66 14.90
N ALA A 295 -15.95 3.08 14.46
CA ALA A 295 -15.99 1.74 13.85
C ALA A 295 -15.17 1.69 12.55
N GLY A 296 -15.31 2.70 11.69
CA GLY A 296 -14.55 2.81 10.44
C GLY A 296 -13.04 2.93 10.67
N ALA A 297 -12.62 3.75 11.64
CA ALA A 297 -11.22 3.90 12.02
C ALA A 297 -10.62 2.59 12.51
N MET A 298 -11.35 1.86 13.37
CA MET A 298 -10.93 0.53 13.85
C MET A 298 -10.83 -0.48 12.69
N PHE A 299 -11.83 -0.49 11.80
CA PHE A 299 -11.81 -1.35 10.62
C PHE A 299 -10.59 -1.08 9.74
N PHE A 300 -10.33 0.19 9.39
CA PHE A 300 -9.19 0.54 8.55
C PHE A 300 -7.85 0.32 9.24
N MET A 301 -7.77 0.50 10.56
CA MET A 301 -6.57 0.16 11.34
C MET A 301 -6.23 -1.32 11.17
N VAL A 302 -7.22 -2.20 11.33
CA VAL A 302 -7.02 -3.65 11.18
C VAL A 302 -6.73 -4.04 9.72
N LEU A 303 -7.48 -3.48 8.77
CA LEU A 303 -7.32 -3.78 7.34
C LEU A 303 -5.89 -3.51 6.86
N HIS A 304 -5.31 -2.37 7.27
CA HIS A 304 -3.98 -1.96 6.80
C HIS A 304 -2.82 -2.70 7.46
N LEU A 305 -3.07 -3.48 8.52
CA LEU A 305 -2.07 -4.43 9.02
C LEU A 305 -1.73 -5.51 7.97
N GLY A 306 -2.65 -5.78 7.03
CA GLY A 306 -2.47 -6.75 5.95
C GLY A 306 -1.18 -6.56 5.17
N GLY A 307 -0.98 -5.39 4.55
CA GLY A 307 0.21 -5.09 3.74
C GLY A 307 1.46 -4.69 4.54
N GLY A 308 1.38 -4.67 5.87
CA GLY A 308 2.50 -4.33 6.77
C GLY A 308 2.86 -5.51 7.67
N LEU A 309 2.43 -5.43 8.94
CA LEU A 309 2.77 -6.41 9.98
C LEU A 309 2.40 -7.85 9.60
N LEU A 310 1.20 -8.09 9.05
CA LEU A 310 0.77 -9.44 8.68
C LEU A 310 1.58 -10.00 7.52
N THR A 311 2.07 -9.14 6.62
CA THR A 311 2.97 -9.56 5.52
C THR A 311 4.35 -9.95 6.06
N ILE A 312 4.87 -9.22 7.05
CA ILE A 312 6.13 -9.59 7.73
C ILE A 312 5.94 -10.90 8.49
N LEU A 313 4.87 -11.04 9.27
CA LEU A 313 4.52 -12.28 9.97
C LEU A 313 4.42 -13.46 9.00
N ALA A 314 3.75 -13.28 7.86
CA ALA A 314 3.68 -14.31 6.82
C ALA A 314 5.08 -14.68 6.28
N LYS A 315 5.94 -13.69 6.01
CA LYS A 315 7.31 -13.93 5.53
C LYS A 315 8.16 -14.69 6.54
N GLU A 316 8.04 -14.37 7.82
CA GLU A 316 8.97 -14.84 8.87
C GLU A 316 8.46 -16.06 9.63
N ASP A 317 7.16 -16.17 9.88
CA ASP A 317 6.57 -17.10 10.83
C ASP A 317 5.62 -18.13 10.23
N THR A 318 5.47 -18.15 8.89
CA THR A 318 4.62 -19.15 8.21
C THR A 318 5.40 -20.04 7.26
N LYS A 319 4.94 -21.29 7.11
CA LYS A 319 5.40 -22.19 6.04
C LYS A 319 4.72 -21.77 4.74
N ARG A 320 5.52 -21.36 3.76
CA ARG A 320 5.05 -20.81 2.47
C ARG A 320 5.27 -21.78 1.29
N GLU A 321 5.40 -23.07 1.59
CA GLU A 321 5.62 -24.13 0.62
C GLU A 321 4.30 -24.90 0.41
N ALA A 322 3.87 -25.01 -0.84
CA ALA A 322 2.65 -25.70 -1.22
C ALA A 322 2.87 -26.38 -2.59
N GLU A 323 2.77 -27.70 -2.64
CA GLU A 323 3.04 -28.49 -3.86
C GLU A 323 2.05 -28.20 -5.00
N TRP A 324 0.83 -27.77 -4.67
CA TRP A 324 -0.20 -27.41 -5.64
C TRP A 324 -0.01 -26.02 -6.26
N LEU A 325 0.89 -25.20 -5.69
CA LEU A 325 1.06 -23.82 -6.14
C LEU A 325 1.94 -23.81 -7.41
N PRO A 326 1.47 -23.19 -8.52
CA PRO A 326 2.29 -23.10 -9.73
C PRO A 326 3.64 -22.43 -9.45
N SER A 327 4.70 -22.89 -10.12
CA SER A 327 6.09 -22.42 -9.88
C SER A 327 6.25 -20.91 -10.00
N VAL A 328 5.46 -20.26 -10.87
CA VAL A 328 5.40 -18.79 -11.03
C VAL A 328 5.02 -18.05 -9.73
N TYR A 329 4.19 -18.68 -8.89
CA TYR A 329 3.77 -18.16 -7.58
C TYR A 329 4.62 -18.73 -6.44
N ALA A 330 5.23 -19.89 -6.67
CA ALA A 330 6.06 -20.55 -5.69
C ALA A 330 7.39 -19.80 -5.53
N GLN A 331 7.80 -19.53 -4.29
CA GLN A 331 9.16 -19.05 -4.02
C GLN A 331 10.12 -20.23 -3.89
N ILE A 332 10.17 -21.06 -4.94
CA ILE A 332 11.00 -22.25 -5.00
C ILE A 332 12.11 -21.96 -6.02
N ALA A 333 13.18 -21.34 -5.56
CA ALA A 333 14.49 -21.44 -6.17
C ALA A 333 15.47 -21.60 -5.00
N MET A 334 16.23 -22.69 -5.02
CA MET A 334 17.21 -23.02 -3.99
C MET A 334 18.60 -23.03 -4.63
N PRO A 335 19.66 -22.55 -3.94
CA PRO A 335 19.64 -21.81 -2.67
C PRO A 335 18.94 -20.45 -2.87
N SER A 336 18.86 -19.59 -1.86
CA SER A 336 18.17 -18.27 -1.90
C SER A 336 18.71 -17.27 -2.94
N TYR A 337 19.32 -17.76 -4.01
CA TYR A 337 19.44 -17.11 -5.29
C TYR A 337 18.17 -17.24 -6.08
N TYR A 338 17.45 -16.14 -6.15
CA TYR A 338 16.37 -16.00 -7.11
C TYR A 338 16.98 -16.00 -8.51
N PHE A 339 16.21 -16.51 -9.46
CA PHE A 339 16.47 -16.32 -10.89
C PHE A 339 16.72 -14.83 -11.25
N ASN A 340 16.29 -13.89 -10.41
CA ASN A 340 16.45 -12.45 -10.59
C ASN A 340 17.14 -11.74 -9.39
N ALA A 341 18.06 -12.43 -8.71
CA ALA A 341 18.86 -11.81 -7.66
C ALA A 341 19.60 -10.57 -8.18
N ASP A 342 19.85 -9.58 -7.31
CA ASP A 342 20.54 -8.35 -7.71
C ASP A 342 21.89 -8.69 -8.38
N PRO A 343 22.26 -8.05 -9.51
CA PRO A 343 23.51 -8.34 -10.21
C PRO A 343 24.76 -8.25 -9.33
N GLU A 344 24.74 -7.42 -8.29
CA GLU A 344 25.86 -7.24 -7.37
C GLU A 344 25.90 -8.28 -6.24
N LEU A 345 24.84 -9.10 -6.09
CA LEU A 345 24.82 -10.13 -5.08
C LEU A 345 25.85 -11.23 -5.45
N PRO A 346 26.62 -11.77 -4.48
CA PRO A 346 27.50 -12.92 -4.72
C PRO A 346 26.71 -14.22 -4.84
N ARG A 347 26.89 -14.99 -5.93
CA ARG A 347 26.18 -16.26 -6.15
C ARG A 347 26.80 -17.35 -5.25
N PRO A 348 26.00 -18.17 -4.55
CA PRO A 348 26.52 -19.29 -3.79
C PRO A 348 27.19 -20.25 -4.76
N LEU A 349 28.47 -20.48 -4.52
CA LEU A 349 29.25 -21.45 -5.26
C LEU A 349 28.84 -22.86 -4.80
N GLU A 350 28.94 -23.86 -5.67
CA GLU A 350 28.65 -25.26 -5.34
C GLU A 350 29.43 -25.70 -4.09
N GLU A 351 30.66 -25.22 -3.96
CA GLU A 351 31.60 -25.40 -2.85
C GLU A 351 31.18 -24.71 -1.53
N THR A 352 30.22 -23.78 -1.55
CA THR A 352 29.63 -23.19 -0.33
C THR A 352 28.45 -23.99 0.22
N MET A 353 28.01 -25.06 -0.47
CA MET A 353 26.98 -25.95 0.04
C MET A 353 27.57 -26.98 1.01
N VAL A 354 27.17 -26.91 2.27
CA VAL A 354 27.59 -27.85 3.31
C VAL A 354 26.54 -28.95 3.46
N LEU A 355 26.94 -30.19 3.18
CA LEU A 355 26.12 -31.36 3.50
C LEU A 355 26.12 -31.57 5.01
N VAL A 356 24.94 -31.51 5.62
CA VAL A 356 24.76 -31.78 7.06
C VAL A 356 23.94 -33.05 7.27
N ASP A 357 24.20 -33.75 8.38
CA ASP A 357 23.47 -34.98 8.73
C ASP A 357 22.03 -34.69 9.19
N SER A 358 21.16 -35.71 9.18
CA SER A 358 19.73 -35.58 9.51
C SER A 358 19.43 -35.07 10.92
N ARG A 359 20.37 -35.22 11.87
CA ARG A 359 20.22 -34.69 13.23
C ARG A 359 20.56 -33.20 13.25
N THR A 360 21.59 -32.80 12.52
CA THR A 360 21.95 -31.39 12.31
C THR A 360 20.85 -30.64 11.55
N GLU A 361 20.25 -31.25 10.53
CA GLU A 361 19.04 -30.73 9.88
C GLU A 361 17.89 -30.45 10.86
N ALA A 362 17.59 -31.38 11.76
CA ALA A 362 16.55 -31.20 12.78
C ALA A 362 16.85 -30.05 13.76
N LEU A 363 18.13 -29.72 13.96
CA LEU A 363 18.59 -28.62 14.80
C LEU A 363 18.50 -27.27 14.09
N PHE A 364 18.81 -27.20 12.80
CA PHE A 364 18.68 -25.96 11.99
C PHE A 364 17.25 -25.65 11.53
N GLY A 365 16.35 -26.64 11.57
CA GLY A 365 14.90 -26.43 11.43
C GLY A 365 14.28 -25.64 12.59
N ALA A 366 14.99 -25.53 13.73
CA ALA A 366 14.67 -24.61 14.80
C ALA A 366 15.34 -23.27 14.53
N LYS A 367 14.56 -22.18 14.53
CA LYS A 367 14.99 -20.80 14.20
C LYS A 367 16.19 -20.24 15.00
N ILE A 368 16.67 -20.95 16.02
CA ILE A 368 17.80 -20.57 16.87
C ILE A 368 18.55 -21.85 17.26
N LEU A 369 19.82 -21.97 16.86
CA LEU A 369 20.71 -23.01 17.38
C LEU A 369 21.19 -22.62 18.77
N ASP A 370 21.25 -23.59 19.68
CA ASP A 370 21.88 -23.39 20.98
C ASP A 370 23.41 -23.35 20.86
N GLU A 371 24.07 -22.69 21.83
CA GLU A 371 25.53 -22.51 21.86
C GLU A 371 26.33 -23.83 21.68
N PRO A 372 25.91 -24.97 22.25
CA PRO A 372 26.56 -26.26 22.01
C PRO A 372 26.47 -26.73 20.55
N SER A 373 25.34 -26.53 19.88
CA SER A 373 25.16 -26.94 18.47
C SER A 373 26.00 -26.09 17.53
N VAL A 374 26.06 -24.78 17.75
CA VAL A 374 26.94 -23.87 16.98
C VAL A 374 28.40 -24.29 17.12
N ARG A 375 28.89 -24.52 18.35
CA ARG A 375 30.27 -24.96 18.59
C ARG A 375 30.60 -26.30 17.94
N LYS A 376 29.62 -27.20 17.78
CA LYS A 376 29.83 -28.47 17.09
C LYS A 376 30.03 -28.27 15.57
N VAL A 377 29.17 -27.47 14.94
CA VAL A 377 29.26 -27.18 13.49
C VAL A 377 30.60 -26.53 13.14
N LEU A 378 31.08 -25.59 13.95
CA LEU A 378 32.39 -24.94 13.76
C LEU A 378 33.57 -25.92 13.86
N ARG A 379 33.48 -26.91 14.76
CA ARG A 379 34.53 -27.95 14.88
C ARG A 379 34.58 -28.86 13.67
N GLU A 380 33.44 -29.16 13.08
CA GLU A 380 33.33 -30.03 11.90
C GLU A 380 33.66 -29.27 10.61
N ASN A 381 33.67 -27.94 10.64
CA ASN A 381 33.89 -27.07 9.48
C ASN A 381 34.84 -25.91 9.84
N PRO A 382 36.16 -26.15 9.87
CA PRO A 382 37.15 -25.19 10.38
C PRO A 382 37.31 -23.89 9.57
N GLY A 383 36.65 -23.77 8.41
CA GLY A 383 36.56 -22.52 7.65
C GLY A 383 35.38 -21.62 8.02
N LEU A 384 34.52 -22.05 8.96
CA LEU A 384 33.39 -21.27 9.46
C LEU A 384 33.76 -20.63 10.80
N GLU A 385 33.39 -19.36 10.96
CA GLU A 385 33.47 -18.64 12.23
C GLU A 385 32.06 -18.31 12.72
N ALA A 386 31.82 -18.43 14.03
CA ALA A 386 30.62 -17.87 14.66
C ALA A 386 31.01 -16.82 15.69
N PRO A 387 30.33 -15.68 15.73
CA PRO A 387 30.58 -14.64 16.71
C PRO A 387 30.04 -15.04 18.09
N ASP A 388 30.67 -14.56 19.16
CA ASP A 388 30.19 -14.76 20.54
C ASP A 388 28.96 -13.89 20.79
N THR A 389 27.77 -14.49 20.80
CA THR A 389 26.48 -13.79 20.85
C THR A 389 26.09 -13.31 22.25
N LYS A 390 26.86 -13.60 23.31
CA LYS A 390 26.45 -13.27 24.69
C LYS A 390 26.42 -11.77 24.99
N ASN A 391 27.21 -10.96 24.29
CA ASN A 391 27.32 -9.51 24.50
C ASN A 391 27.51 -8.70 23.20
N MET A 392 27.17 -9.26 22.04
CA MET A 392 27.47 -8.62 20.76
C MET A 392 26.30 -7.75 20.28
N GLU A 393 26.55 -6.46 20.14
CA GLU A 393 25.88 -5.70 19.08
C GLU A 393 26.44 -6.21 17.75
N LEU A 394 25.59 -6.82 16.91
CA LEU A 394 26.01 -7.28 15.59
C LEU A 394 26.67 -6.11 14.85
N PRO A 395 27.93 -6.24 14.39
CA PRO A 395 28.58 -5.17 13.66
C PRO A 395 27.71 -4.82 12.45
N THR A 396 27.51 -3.53 12.16
CA THR A 396 26.62 -3.07 11.08
C THR A 396 26.96 -3.61 9.69
N HIS A 397 28.15 -4.16 9.50
CA HIS A 397 28.60 -4.80 8.26
C HIS A 397 28.33 -6.32 8.20
N TRP A 398 28.00 -6.97 9.33
CA TRP A 398 27.65 -8.38 9.37
C TRP A 398 26.21 -8.56 8.92
N ARG A 399 26.00 -9.31 7.85
CA ARG A 399 24.67 -9.61 7.33
C ARG A 399 24.25 -11.00 7.79
N PRO A 400 23.09 -11.16 8.46
CA PRO A 400 22.59 -12.48 8.82
C PRO A 400 22.22 -13.24 7.55
N LEU A 401 23.01 -14.25 7.18
CA LEU A 401 22.70 -15.15 6.08
C LEU A 401 21.74 -16.24 6.59
N ARG A 402 20.54 -16.33 6.00
CA ARG A 402 19.61 -17.43 6.30
C ARG A 402 20.00 -18.65 5.45
N CYS A 403 20.60 -19.67 6.07
CA CYS A 403 20.77 -20.97 5.41
C CYS A 403 19.50 -21.83 5.58
N LYS A 404 18.93 -22.29 4.46
CA LYS A 404 17.96 -23.40 4.47
C LYS A 404 18.72 -24.73 4.44
N VAL A 405 18.26 -25.71 5.21
CA VAL A 405 18.85 -27.05 5.28
C VAL A 405 17.89 -28.06 4.65
N PHE A 406 18.44 -29.00 3.85
CA PHE A 406 17.67 -30.02 3.13
C PHE A 406 18.20 -31.41 3.44
N LYS A 407 17.31 -32.41 3.40
CA LYS A 407 17.72 -33.82 3.43
C LYS A 407 18.55 -34.16 2.20
N LYS A 408 19.54 -35.03 2.41
CA LYS A 408 20.26 -35.65 1.31
C LYS A 408 19.26 -36.34 0.35
N GLY A 409 19.25 -35.93 -0.91
CA GLY A 409 18.34 -36.43 -1.94
C GLY A 409 16.96 -35.75 -2.02
N GLN A 410 16.67 -34.76 -1.17
CA GLN A 410 15.42 -33.98 -1.22
C GLN A 410 15.44 -32.87 -2.28
N VAL A 411 16.64 -32.41 -2.64
CA VAL A 411 16.88 -31.37 -3.64
C VAL A 411 17.76 -31.93 -4.74
N LYS A 412 17.38 -31.63 -5.99
CA LYS A 412 18.20 -31.88 -7.17
C LYS A 412 18.85 -30.54 -7.51
N ILE A 413 20.17 -30.54 -7.65
CA ILE A 413 20.92 -29.35 -8.04
C ILE A 413 21.00 -29.36 -9.57
N GLU A 414 20.42 -28.35 -10.21
CA GLU A 414 20.53 -28.13 -11.65
C GLU A 414 21.36 -26.86 -11.92
N LYS A 415 22.10 -26.84 -13.04
CA LYS A 415 22.87 -25.67 -13.50
C LYS A 415 22.03 -24.94 -14.53
N GLU A 416 21.53 -23.77 -14.15
CA GLU A 416 20.71 -22.92 -15.01
C GLU A 416 21.40 -21.57 -15.24
N THR A 417 20.81 -20.74 -16.11
CA THR A 417 21.22 -19.36 -16.33
C THR A 417 20.13 -18.44 -15.80
N ASP A 418 20.48 -17.49 -14.94
CA ASP A 418 19.54 -16.55 -14.32
C ASP A 418 19.02 -15.50 -15.33
N ALA A 419 18.07 -14.65 -14.92
CA ALA A 419 17.49 -13.56 -15.72
C ALA A 419 18.52 -12.54 -16.24
N HIS A 420 19.73 -12.56 -15.68
CA HIS A 420 20.83 -11.66 -15.99
C HIS A 420 21.94 -12.34 -16.79
N GLY A 421 21.79 -13.62 -17.14
CA GLY A 421 22.79 -14.36 -17.92
C GLY A 421 23.89 -15.00 -17.08
N HIS A 422 23.78 -15.02 -15.75
CA HIS A 422 24.78 -15.64 -14.89
C HIS A 422 24.45 -17.10 -14.59
N PRO A 423 25.46 -18.00 -14.51
CA PRO A 423 25.23 -19.38 -14.10
C PRO A 423 24.80 -19.42 -12.63
N VAL A 424 23.69 -20.12 -12.36
CA VAL A 424 23.13 -20.32 -11.02
C VAL A 424 22.84 -21.80 -10.80
N LEU A 425 22.87 -22.20 -9.52
CA LEU A 425 22.40 -23.50 -9.08
C LEU A 425 20.92 -23.35 -8.67
N SER A 426 20.05 -24.22 -9.18
CA SER A 426 18.61 -24.27 -8.89
C SER A 426 18.18 -25.57 -8.24
#